data_AF-A0A8I0W5K9-F1
#
_entry.id   AF-A0A8I0W5K9-F1
#
_cell.length_a   1.000
_cell.length_b   1.000
_cell.length_c   1.000
_cell.angle_alpha   90.00
_cell.angle_beta   90.00
_cell.angle_gamma   90.00
#
_symmetry.space_group_name_H-M   'P 1'
#
loop_
_entity.id
_entity.type
_entity.pdbx_description
1 polymer ?
#
loop_
_entity_poly.entity_id
_entity_poly.type
_entity_poly.pdbx_seq_one_letter_code
_entity_poly.pdbx_strand_id
1 'polypeptide(L)'
;MPWTMEDYPQSWKNFEELERKKAIDIGNAMLKDGYKESDVIPIATNQAEKWYEHASKEELETLKNKHITQHQEDESANPKLNEENVHVYYEDQLWKVKSKEAKRASDTFDTKSEAVNRAQHIAENKGTKVIEHRKDE
;
A
#
# COMPACT_ATOMS: atom_id res chain seq x y z
N MET A 1 -15.95 11.58 3.13
CA MET A 1 -16.03 12.39 1.89
C MET A 1 -14.66 12.36 1.25
N PRO A 2 -14.53 12.32 -0.09
CA PRO A 2 -13.22 12.32 -0.74
C PRO A 2 -12.52 13.67 -0.56
N TRP A 3 -11.19 13.66 -0.51
CA TRP A 3 -10.36 14.86 -0.56
C TRP A 3 -10.49 15.57 -1.91
N THR A 4 -10.33 16.88 -1.91
CA THR A 4 -10.42 17.75 -3.08
C THR A 4 -9.20 18.67 -3.15
N MET A 5 -9.08 19.49 -4.19
CA MET A 5 -8.01 20.50 -4.28
C MET A 5 -8.15 21.64 -3.26
N GLU A 6 -9.27 21.71 -2.53
CA GLU A 6 -9.54 22.70 -1.48
C GLU A 6 -9.55 22.08 -0.08
N ASP A 7 -9.82 20.78 0.02
CA ASP A 7 -9.94 20.03 1.27
C ASP A 7 -9.11 18.75 1.19
N TYR A 8 -7.89 18.80 1.72
CA TYR A 8 -6.89 17.74 1.63
C TYR A 8 -5.99 17.71 2.89
N PRO A 9 -5.26 16.60 3.13
CA PRO A 9 -4.31 16.49 4.23
C PRO A 9 -3.29 17.63 4.29
N GLN A 10 -3.07 18.21 5.48
CA GLN A 10 -2.19 19.37 5.65
C GLN A 10 -0.73 19.11 5.21
N SER A 11 -0.28 17.85 5.22
CA SER A 11 1.02 17.44 4.71
C SER A 11 1.25 17.80 3.23
N TRP A 12 0.19 17.97 2.44
CA TRP A 12 0.28 18.24 0.99
C TRP A 12 0.15 19.72 0.62
N LYS A 13 0.05 20.60 1.62
CA LYS A 13 -0.11 22.05 1.40
C LYS A 13 1.01 22.67 0.58
N ASN A 14 2.22 22.14 0.72
CA ASN A 14 3.41 22.67 0.06
C ASN A 14 3.79 21.90 -1.22
N PHE A 15 2.98 20.94 -1.66
CA PHE A 15 3.23 20.19 -2.89
C PHE A 15 2.91 21.04 -4.12
N GLU A 16 3.59 20.72 -5.22
CA GLU A 16 3.22 21.25 -6.52
C GLU A 16 1.77 20.87 -6.87
N GLU A 17 1.08 21.68 -7.66
CA GLU A 17 -0.36 21.50 -7.87
C GLU A 17 -0.71 20.11 -8.42
N LEU A 18 0.05 19.64 -9.40
CA LEU A 18 -0.18 18.33 -10.03
C LEU A 18 0.28 17.17 -9.15
N GLU A 19 1.34 17.34 -8.37
CA GLU A 19 1.77 16.38 -7.36
C GLU A 19 0.71 16.21 -6.26
N ARG A 20 0.21 17.33 -5.71
CA ARG A 20 -0.91 17.33 -4.76
C ARG A 20 -2.14 16.65 -5.36
N LYS A 21 -2.48 17.00 -6.60
CA LYS A 21 -3.62 16.39 -7.31
C LYS A 21 -3.44 14.87 -7.44
N LYS A 22 -2.22 14.41 -7.70
CA LYS A 22 -1.90 12.98 -7.78
C LYS A 22 -2.02 12.30 -6.42
N ALA A 23 -1.53 12.93 -5.36
CA ALA A 23 -1.65 12.42 -3.99
C ALA A 23 -3.12 12.28 -3.58
N ILE A 24 -3.96 13.28 -3.90
CA ILE A 24 -5.40 13.23 -3.67
C ILE A 24 -6.06 12.10 -4.47
N ASP A 25 -5.72 11.94 -5.76
CA ASP A 25 -6.26 10.88 -6.63
C ASP A 25 -5.96 9.47 -6.09
N ILE A 26 -4.70 9.22 -5.71
CA ILE A 26 -4.29 7.94 -5.11
C ILE A 26 -4.97 7.76 -3.75
N GLY A 27 -4.96 8.82 -2.95
CA GLY A 27 -5.50 8.79 -1.59
C GLY A 27 -7.00 8.47 -1.56
N ASN A 28 -7.78 9.12 -2.43
CA ASN A 28 -9.21 8.88 -2.55
C ASN A 28 -9.52 7.47 -3.03
N ALA A 29 -8.73 6.91 -3.95
CA ALA A 29 -8.86 5.52 -4.36
C ALA A 29 -8.66 4.58 -3.16
N MET A 30 -7.59 4.76 -2.39
CA MET A 30 -7.33 3.93 -1.22
C MET A 30 -8.38 4.10 -0.12
N LEU A 31 -8.84 5.32 0.15
CA LEU A 31 -9.92 5.54 1.11
C LEU A 31 -11.22 4.86 0.66
N LYS A 32 -11.49 4.86 -0.66
CA LYS A 32 -12.64 4.18 -1.24
C LYS A 32 -12.56 2.66 -1.03
N ASP A 33 -11.37 2.10 -1.07
CA ASP A 33 -11.06 0.69 -0.77
C ASP A 33 -11.03 0.37 0.73
N GLY A 34 -11.27 1.36 1.60
CA GLY A 34 -11.36 1.19 3.05
C GLY A 34 -10.03 1.26 3.80
N TYR A 35 -8.95 1.75 3.19
CA TYR A 35 -7.70 2.03 3.90
C TYR A 35 -7.88 3.18 4.90
N LYS A 36 -7.10 3.15 5.99
CA LYS A 36 -7.09 4.21 7.00
C LYS A 36 -6.27 5.40 6.53
N GLU A 37 -6.70 6.63 6.85
CA GLU A 37 -5.96 7.85 6.49
C GLU A 37 -4.49 7.83 6.94
N SER A 38 -4.19 7.23 8.10
CA SER A 38 -2.82 7.06 8.61
C SER A 38 -1.90 6.29 7.67
N ASP A 39 -2.44 5.31 6.95
CA ASP A 39 -1.72 4.49 5.98
C ASP A 39 -1.73 5.18 4.61
N VAL A 40 -2.88 5.75 4.25
CA VAL A 40 -3.10 6.38 2.95
C VAL A 40 -2.18 7.58 2.75
N ILE A 41 -2.09 8.50 3.72
CA ILE A 41 -1.32 9.74 3.57
C ILE A 41 0.15 9.48 3.19
N PRO A 42 0.93 8.67 3.92
CA PRO A 42 2.32 8.41 3.56
C PRO A 42 2.47 7.63 2.25
N ILE A 43 1.59 6.66 1.98
CA ILE A 43 1.64 5.87 0.74
C ILE A 43 1.33 6.75 -0.47
N ALA A 44 0.26 7.53 -0.43
CA ALA A 44 -0.13 8.44 -1.50
C ALA A 44 0.91 9.54 -1.72
N THR A 45 1.52 10.06 -0.64
CA THR A 45 2.65 11.00 -0.72
C THR A 45 3.79 10.41 -1.53
N ASN A 46 4.30 9.24 -1.12
CA ASN A 46 5.47 8.65 -1.77
C ASN A 46 5.21 8.25 -3.23
N GLN A 47 4.00 7.77 -3.54
CA GLN A 47 3.63 7.43 -4.91
C GLN A 47 3.45 8.68 -5.78
N ALA A 48 2.89 9.76 -5.23
CA ALA A 48 2.72 11.02 -5.96
C ALA A 48 4.05 11.68 -6.29
N GLU A 49 4.97 11.77 -5.32
CA GLU A 49 6.34 12.29 -5.50
C GLU A 49 7.05 11.53 -6.64
N LYS A 50 7.13 10.20 -6.52
CA LYS A 50 7.78 9.33 -7.53
C LYS A 50 7.15 9.47 -8.90
N TRP A 51 5.83 9.50 -8.97
CA TRP A 51 5.14 9.65 -10.24
C TRP A 51 5.44 11.02 -10.85
N TYR A 52 5.36 12.09 -10.07
CA TYR A 52 5.53 13.46 -10.56
C TYR A 52 6.95 13.71 -11.09
N GLU A 53 7.98 13.17 -10.45
CA GLU A 53 9.37 13.25 -10.91
C GLU A 53 9.59 12.63 -12.31
N HIS A 54 8.79 11.62 -12.68
CA HIS A 54 8.96 10.84 -13.90
C HIS A 54 7.82 11.05 -14.92
N ALA A 55 6.80 11.83 -14.57
CA ALA A 55 5.59 11.98 -15.36
C ALA A 55 5.89 12.69 -16.68
N SER A 56 5.39 12.12 -17.77
CA SER A 56 5.39 12.77 -19.08
C SER A 56 4.38 13.91 -19.14
N LYS A 57 4.55 14.83 -20.09
CA LYS A 57 3.60 15.93 -20.32
C LYS A 57 2.16 15.43 -20.57
N GLU A 58 2.01 14.31 -21.27
CA GLU A 58 0.71 13.72 -21.56
C GLU A 58 0.02 13.21 -20.29
N GLU A 59 0.76 12.58 -19.38
CA GLU A 59 0.25 12.11 -18.09
C GLU A 59 -0.13 13.27 -17.17
N LEU A 60 0.67 14.34 -17.16
CA LEU A 60 0.36 15.57 -16.43
C LEU A 60 -0.95 16.21 -16.92
N GLU A 61 -1.12 16.33 -18.24
CA GLU A 61 -2.36 16.87 -18.83
C GLU A 61 -3.57 15.94 -18.58
N THR A 62 -3.37 14.63 -18.63
CA THR A 62 -4.42 13.65 -18.30
C THR A 62 -4.88 13.81 -16.86
N LEU A 63 -3.94 13.90 -15.91
CA LEU A 63 -4.27 14.11 -14.50
C LEU A 63 -4.97 15.46 -14.28
N LYS A 64 -4.52 16.51 -14.96
CA LYS A 64 -5.11 17.84 -14.88
C LYS A 64 -6.60 17.82 -15.21
N ASN A 65 -7.02 17.03 -16.19
CA ASN A 65 -8.43 16.91 -16.60
C ASN A 65 -9.21 15.80 -15.87
N LYS A 66 -8.55 15.00 -15.03
CA LYS A 66 -9.19 13.87 -14.31
C LYS A 66 -10.08 14.33 -13.15
N HIS A 67 -11.20 13.62 -12.96
CA HIS A 67 -12.06 13.69 -11.77
C HIS A 67 -11.50 12.83 -10.63
N ILE A 68 -10.72 13.44 -9.74
CA ILE A 68 -9.98 12.77 -8.64
C ILE A 68 -10.85 12.37 -7.43
N THR A 69 -12.14 12.71 -7.44
CA THR A 69 -13.08 12.42 -6.35
C THR A 69 -13.97 11.21 -6.63
N GLN A 70 -13.90 10.67 -7.85
CA GLN A 70 -14.73 9.55 -8.30
C GLN A 70 -13.87 8.31 -8.47
N HIS A 71 -14.03 7.37 -7.55
CA HIS A 71 -13.38 6.07 -7.59
C HIS A 71 -14.42 4.96 -7.36
N GLN A 72 -14.21 3.86 -8.07
CA GLN A 72 -14.90 2.60 -7.77
C GLN A 72 -14.08 1.85 -6.73
N GLU A 73 -14.77 1.11 -5.89
CA GLU A 73 -14.14 0.26 -4.88
C GLU A 73 -13.54 -0.97 -5.57
N ASP A 74 -12.28 -1.28 -5.24
CA ASP A 74 -11.64 -2.50 -5.67
C ASP A 74 -12.00 -3.64 -4.70
N GLU A 75 -12.89 -4.55 -5.13
CA GLU A 75 -13.31 -5.71 -4.33
C GLU A 75 -12.16 -6.65 -3.95
N SER A 76 -11.02 -6.56 -4.64
CA SER A 76 -9.84 -7.35 -4.33
C SER A 76 -8.96 -6.73 -3.24
N ALA A 77 -9.18 -5.44 -2.91
CA ALA A 77 -8.48 -4.77 -1.84
C ALA A 77 -8.84 -5.38 -0.48
N ASN A 78 -7.83 -5.56 0.37
CA ASN A 78 -8.04 -6.04 1.74
C ASN A 78 -7.14 -5.27 2.71
N PRO A 79 -7.49 -3.99 3.00
CA PRO A 79 -6.68 -3.12 3.86
C PRO A 79 -6.49 -3.68 5.27
N LYS A 80 -7.42 -4.53 5.75
CA LYS A 80 -7.33 -5.16 7.08
C LYS A 80 -6.06 -6.00 7.25
N LEU A 81 -5.49 -6.53 6.16
CA LEU A 81 -4.23 -7.27 6.20
C LEU A 81 -3.03 -6.43 6.66
N ASN A 82 -3.13 -5.10 6.68
CA ASN A 82 -2.09 -4.24 7.24
C ASN A 82 -1.96 -4.39 8.76
N GLU A 83 -3.04 -4.78 9.44
CA GLU A 83 -3.08 -4.97 10.90
C GLU A 83 -2.80 -6.41 11.32
N GLU A 84 -2.70 -7.31 10.34
CA GLU A 84 -2.49 -8.72 10.59
C GLU A 84 -1.01 -9.07 10.76
N ASN A 85 -0.75 -10.01 11.67
CA ASN A 85 0.59 -10.56 11.88
C ASN A 85 1.10 -11.25 10.61
N VAL A 86 2.42 -11.27 10.45
CA VAL A 86 3.09 -11.89 9.31
C VAL A 86 3.52 -13.29 9.67
N HIS A 87 3.06 -14.28 8.92
CA HIS A 87 3.35 -15.69 9.11
C HIS A 87 4.45 -16.15 8.14
N VAL A 88 5.43 -16.89 8.67
CA VAL A 88 6.44 -17.62 7.89
C VAL A 88 6.13 -19.10 8.00
N TYR A 89 5.86 -19.75 6.88
CA TYR A 89 5.44 -21.15 6.85
C TYR A 89 6.11 -21.91 5.71
N TYR A 90 6.13 -23.24 5.80
CA TYR A 90 6.75 -24.10 4.79
C TYR A 90 5.68 -24.84 4.00
N GLU A 91 5.68 -24.71 2.68
CA GLU A 91 4.70 -25.36 1.80
C GLU A 91 5.34 -25.56 0.42
N ASP A 92 5.05 -26.67 -0.24
CA ASP A 92 5.59 -26.98 -1.58
C ASP A 92 7.12 -26.90 -1.69
N GLN A 93 7.82 -27.40 -0.67
CA GLN A 93 9.29 -27.35 -0.53
C GLN A 93 9.89 -25.94 -0.37
N LEU A 94 9.08 -24.90 -0.24
CA LEU A 94 9.51 -23.50 -0.15
C LEU A 94 9.04 -22.83 1.15
N TRP A 95 9.79 -21.84 1.59
CA TRP A 95 9.40 -20.96 2.70
C TRP A 95 8.59 -19.79 2.18
N LYS A 96 7.36 -19.65 2.65
CA LYS A 96 6.40 -18.65 2.21
C LYS A 96 6.12 -17.65 3.32
N VAL A 97 5.90 -16.40 2.94
CA VAL A 97 5.54 -15.30 3.84
C VAL A 97 4.12 -14.86 3.50
N LYS A 98 3.24 -14.71 4.48
CA LYS A 98 1.89 -14.14 4.26
C LYS A 98 1.41 -13.35 5.47
N SER A 99 0.58 -12.34 5.27
CA SER A 99 -0.21 -11.79 6.39
C SER A 99 -1.28 -12.80 6.80
N LYS A 100 -1.64 -12.83 8.08
CA LYS A 100 -2.72 -13.68 8.58
C LYS A 100 -4.00 -13.40 7.78
N GLU A 101 -4.79 -14.45 7.53
CA GLU A 101 -6.01 -14.41 6.70
C GLU A 101 -5.79 -14.13 5.19
N ALA A 102 -4.56 -13.83 4.75
CA ALA A 102 -4.28 -13.67 3.32
C ALA A 102 -4.43 -15.01 2.58
N LYS A 103 -5.12 -14.96 1.42
CA LYS A 103 -5.35 -16.12 0.55
C LYS A 103 -4.08 -16.65 -0.13
N ARG A 104 -3.07 -15.80 -0.31
CA ARG A 104 -1.82 -16.10 -1.03
C ARG A 104 -0.62 -15.60 -0.24
N ALA A 105 0.52 -16.24 -0.48
CA ALA A 105 1.81 -15.72 -0.01
C ALA A 105 2.11 -14.35 -0.65
N SER A 106 2.74 -13.46 0.12
CA SER A 106 3.33 -12.22 -0.38
C SER A 106 4.63 -12.50 -1.12
N ASP A 107 5.47 -13.38 -0.55
CA ASP A 107 6.80 -13.69 -1.05
C ASP A 107 7.12 -15.17 -0.77
N THR A 108 8.07 -15.74 -1.51
CA THR A 108 8.48 -17.14 -1.40
C THR A 108 10.00 -17.26 -1.57
N PHE A 109 10.62 -18.11 -0.77
CA PHE A 109 12.07 -18.25 -0.64
C PHE A 109 12.49 -19.71 -0.48
N ASP A 110 13.75 -20.01 -0.81
CA ASP A 110 14.34 -21.34 -0.61
C ASP A 110 14.72 -21.58 0.86
N THR A 111 15.11 -20.53 1.58
CA THR A 111 15.60 -20.65 2.96
C THR A 111 14.66 -19.99 3.98
N LYS A 112 14.63 -20.56 5.20
CA LYS A 112 13.85 -20.00 6.31
C LYS A 112 14.35 -18.60 6.67
N SER A 113 15.67 -18.41 6.66
CA SER A 113 16.31 -17.16 7.05
C SER A 113 15.84 -15.99 6.19
N GLU A 114 15.79 -16.17 4.86
CA GLU A 114 15.29 -15.15 3.93
C GLU A 114 13.82 -14.83 4.17
N ALA A 115 12.99 -15.85 4.36
CA ALA A 115 11.57 -15.67 4.65
C ALA A 115 11.35 -14.94 5.98
N VAL A 116 12.12 -15.25 7.03
CA VAL A 116 12.05 -14.58 8.33
C VAL A 116 12.50 -13.13 8.23
N ASN A 117 13.62 -12.85 7.55
CA ASN A 117 14.10 -11.47 7.35
C ASN A 117 13.07 -10.64 6.58
N ARG A 118 12.46 -11.23 5.54
CA ARG A 118 11.38 -10.57 4.80
C ARG A 118 10.17 -10.31 5.69
N ALA A 119 9.75 -11.31 6.47
CA ALA A 119 8.61 -11.17 7.37
C ALA A 119 8.83 -10.10 8.43
N GLN A 120 10.04 -10.02 9.00
CA GLN A 120 10.42 -8.98 9.97
C GLN A 120 10.32 -7.59 9.35
N HIS A 121 10.90 -7.38 8.16
CA HIS A 121 10.78 -6.10 7.45
C HIS A 121 9.33 -5.71 7.16
N ILE A 122 8.46 -6.66 6.80
CA ILE A 122 7.03 -6.38 6.58
C ILE A 122 6.35 -6.02 7.92
N ALA A 123 6.60 -6.81 8.98
CA ALA A 123 5.99 -6.61 10.28
C ALA A 123 6.40 -5.27 10.92
N GLU A 124 7.67 -4.87 10.78
CA GLU A 124 8.16 -3.57 11.24
C GLU A 124 7.43 -2.40 10.55
N ASN A 125 7.30 -2.46 9.22
CA ASN A 125 6.57 -1.43 8.46
C ASN A 125 5.09 -1.36 8.82
N LYS A 126 4.48 -2.49 9.20
CA LYS A 126 3.08 -2.59 9.61
C LYS A 126 2.84 -2.33 11.11
N GLY A 127 3.90 -2.33 11.92
CA GLY A 127 3.78 -2.35 13.38
C GLY A 127 3.16 -3.66 13.93
N THR A 128 3.29 -4.78 13.21
CA THR A 128 2.75 -6.09 13.61
C THR A 128 3.86 -7.05 14.03
N LYS A 129 3.55 -8.33 14.28
CA LYS A 129 4.51 -9.33 14.73
C LYS A 129 4.74 -10.40 13.67
N VAL A 130 5.90 -11.04 13.74
CA VAL A 130 6.22 -12.25 12.97
C VAL A 130 5.84 -13.50 13.75
N ILE A 131 5.18 -14.45 13.08
CA ILE A 131 4.85 -15.77 13.59
C ILE A 131 5.55 -16.80 12.69
N GLU A 132 6.51 -17.52 13.27
CA GLU A 132 7.24 -18.56 12.56
C GLU A 132 6.63 -19.94 12.83
N HIS A 133 6.23 -20.62 11.77
CA HIS A 133 5.78 -22.01 11.82
C HIS A 133 6.93 -22.99 11.65
N ARG A 134 6.69 -24.24 12.04
CA ARG A 134 7.60 -25.35 11.76
C ARG A 134 7.33 -25.92 10.36
N LYS A 135 8.20 -26.82 9.88
CA LYS A 135 8.04 -27.41 8.53
C LYS A 135 6.89 -28.41 8.43
N ASP A 136 6.46 -28.90 9.57
CA ASP A 136 5.57 -30.03 9.80
C ASP A 136 4.19 -29.60 10.34
N GLU A 137 3.90 -28.30 10.34
CA GLU A 137 2.64 -27.69 10.76
C GLU A 137 1.74 -27.39 9.55
#